data_AF-A0A4Y8JZ55-F1
#
_entry.id   AF-A0A4Y8JZ55-F1
#
_cell.length_a   1.000
_cell.length_b   1.000
_cell.length_c   1.000
_cell.angle_alpha   90.00
_cell.angle_beta   90.00
_cell.angle_gamma   90.00
#
_symmetry.space_group_name_H-M   'P 1'
#
loop_
_entity.id
_entity.type
_entity.pdbx_description
1 polymer ?
#
loop_
_entity_poly.entity_id
_entity_poly.type
_entity_poly.pdbx_seq_one_letter_code
_entity_poly.pdbx_strand_id
1 'polypeptide(L)'
;MTNIEGEADGAGAGAGVGAESLVEYDEQGDDSSSVEATNAADASWLDAASQELDEVEVDEYDIVSSPNDWNYSTIVNFIESGAMKIPAFQRNYVWDKKRASKLIESLLIGLPVPQVFLYEESRNNFIVIDGQQRLLTLYFYAKGRFPKPKIRGELRPTLSSGLLDESFLEDDEFFEPFKLALAKTTSGRVNRYQGLTYKGLKEDRTNLDLRTIRNIVVKQTSPSGNAAVFEIFSRLNTGGVNLSQQEIRASLYHSALFDQVLDLNLNPAWRSIVGQTSPDARMRDTEFLLRGLALARGLDGFTGSMSGFINTFCLQAQKYTDAQATQAIQSLLQFMELFEVQPGGVFMRGLGNKFSGVLFESFFAAWVRAGSPALSADAIVREIAVVKSSDAFADTLQEGSTKPTNIRRRVAIAEEAIGRLS
;
A
#
# COMPACT_ATOMS: atom_id res chain seq x y z
N MET A 1 -61.69 -19.13 31.49
CA MET A 1 -62.48 -20.10 30.71
C MET A 1 -61.66 -20.38 29.45
N THR A 2 -61.05 -21.52 29.18
CA THR A 2 -60.88 -22.81 29.87
C THR A 2 -59.73 -23.50 29.13
N ASN A 3 -58.86 -24.20 29.87
CA ASN A 3 -57.74 -25.02 29.36
C ASN A 3 -58.20 -26.26 28.58
N ILE A 4 -57.23 -26.92 27.92
CA ILE A 4 -56.87 -28.37 27.91
C ILE A 4 -56.15 -28.64 26.56
N GLU A 5 -54.81 -28.78 26.48
CA GLU A 5 -53.92 -29.91 26.84
C GLU A 5 -54.14 -31.23 26.07
N GLY A 6 -53.03 -31.81 25.59
CA GLY A 6 -52.95 -33.09 24.91
C GLY A 6 -51.53 -33.41 24.41
N GLU A 7 -50.63 -33.73 25.34
CA GLU A 7 -49.37 -34.47 25.12
C GLU A 7 -49.65 -35.97 24.94
N ALA A 8 -48.81 -36.67 24.16
CA ALA A 8 -48.36 -38.04 24.47
C ALA A 8 -47.13 -38.45 23.62
N ASP A 9 -46.07 -38.80 24.35
CA ASP A 9 -44.82 -39.47 23.96
C ASP A 9 -45.00 -40.93 23.50
N GLY A 10 -43.97 -41.50 22.84
CA GLY A 10 -43.83 -42.96 22.71
C GLY A 10 -42.65 -43.44 21.86
N ALA A 11 -41.58 -43.88 22.54
CA ALA A 11 -40.31 -44.40 22.03
C ALA A 11 -40.37 -45.84 21.43
N GLY A 12 -39.29 -46.29 20.75
CA GLY A 12 -39.03 -47.72 20.56
C GLY A 12 -38.01 -48.11 19.47
N ALA A 13 -36.90 -48.74 19.89
CA ALA A 13 -35.71 -49.16 19.14
C ALA A 13 -35.88 -50.43 18.26
N GLY A 14 -34.88 -50.72 17.40
CA GLY A 14 -34.68 -52.07 16.84
C GLY A 14 -33.63 -52.16 15.71
N ALA A 15 -32.48 -52.77 16.00
CA ALA A 15 -31.39 -53.09 15.09
C ALA A 15 -31.59 -54.44 14.36
N GLY A 16 -30.90 -54.68 13.23
CA GLY A 16 -30.78 -56.02 12.64
C GLY A 16 -30.27 -56.13 11.18
N VAL A 17 -28.94 -56.20 11.03
CA VAL A 17 -28.05 -56.98 10.12
C VAL A 17 -28.62 -57.66 8.85
N GLY A 18 -27.89 -57.51 7.73
CA GLY A 18 -27.87 -58.44 6.58
C GLY A 18 -26.68 -58.14 5.64
N ALA A 19 -25.87 -59.16 5.33
CA ALA A 19 -24.51 -59.10 4.77
C ALA A 19 -24.43 -59.41 3.25
N GLU A 20 -23.18 -59.50 2.74
CA GLU A 20 -22.67 -59.94 1.41
C GLU A 20 -22.24 -58.78 0.46
N SER A 21 -21.06 -58.74 -0.17
CA SER A 21 -19.96 -59.70 -0.35
C SER A 21 -18.64 -58.99 -0.77
N LEU A 22 -17.53 -59.65 -0.45
CA LEU A 22 -16.11 -59.32 -0.70
C LEU A 22 -15.66 -59.60 -2.14
N VAL A 23 -14.68 -58.81 -2.61
CA VAL A 23 -13.62 -59.30 -3.52
C VAL A 23 -12.29 -58.73 -3.04
N GLU A 24 -11.40 -59.63 -2.61
CA GLU A 24 -10.00 -59.40 -2.20
C GLU A 24 -9.08 -59.29 -3.42
N TYR A 25 -7.99 -58.52 -3.30
CA TYR A 25 -6.69 -58.87 -3.90
C TYR A 25 -5.53 -58.43 -3.00
N ASP A 26 -4.82 -59.45 -2.51
CA ASP A 26 -3.47 -59.60 -1.93
C ASP A 26 -2.60 -58.38 -1.56
N GLU A 27 -2.18 -58.38 -0.29
CA GLU A 27 -0.90 -57.82 0.18
C GLU A 27 0.19 -58.92 0.13
N GLN A 28 1.30 -58.64 -0.57
CA GLN A 28 2.60 -59.21 -0.25
C GLN A 28 3.59 -58.08 -0.03
N GLY A 29 4.08 -57.97 1.20
CA GLY A 29 5.12 -57.03 1.58
C GLY A 29 6.47 -57.41 0.98
N ASP A 30 7.18 -56.40 0.49
CA ASP A 30 8.63 -56.42 0.39
C ASP A 30 9.17 -55.21 1.17
N ASP A 31 10.14 -55.54 2.02
CA ASP A 31 10.76 -54.70 3.03
C ASP A 31 11.91 -53.93 2.36
N SER A 32 11.64 -52.69 1.93
CA SER A 32 12.70 -51.74 1.61
C SER A 32 12.46 -50.44 2.36
N SER A 33 13.10 -50.38 3.52
CA SER A 33 13.28 -49.20 4.34
C SER A 33 13.89 -48.00 3.58
N SER A 34 13.50 -46.83 4.07
CA SER A 34 14.23 -45.55 4.10
C SER A 34 14.05 -44.58 2.92
N VAL A 35 13.29 -43.53 3.24
CA VAL A 35 13.58 -42.09 3.13
C VAL A 35 12.40 -41.37 2.48
N GLU A 36 11.34 -41.09 3.26
CA GLU A 36 10.38 -40.01 2.98
C GLU A 36 9.32 -39.95 4.09
N ALA A 37 9.67 -39.36 5.24
CA ALA A 37 8.72 -38.79 6.20
C ALA A 37 9.49 -38.21 7.40
N THR A 38 10.12 -37.04 7.25
CA THR A 38 10.53 -36.22 8.39
C THR A 38 10.33 -34.73 8.12
N ASN A 39 9.39 -34.16 8.86
CA ASN A 39 9.29 -32.76 9.30
C ASN A 39 9.15 -31.65 8.24
N ALA A 40 7.94 -31.53 7.68
CA ALA A 40 7.37 -30.22 7.38
C ALA A 40 7.04 -29.53 8.72
N ALA A 41 8.03 -28.88 9.34
CA ALA A 41 7.83 -28.09 10.54
C ALA A 41 6.89 -26.90 10.26
N ASP A 42 5.93 -26.73 11.16
CA ASP A 42 4.85 -25.76 11.18
C ASP A 42 5.36 -24.32 11.01
N ALA A 43 5.09 -23.72 9.84
CA ALA A 43 5.51 -22.37 9.48
C ALA A 43 4.57 -21.27 10.00
N SER A 44 3.72 -21.59 10.99
CA SER A 44 2.77 -20.69 11.67
C SER A 44 3.41 -19.39 12.18
N TRP A 45 4.66 -19.43 12.61
CA TRP A 45 5.39 -18.31 13.23
C TRP A 45 5.71 -17.15 12.26
N LEU A 46 5.66 -17.36 10.95
CA LEU A 46 5.91 -16.30 9.96
C LEU A 46 4.81 -15.22 9.96
N ASP A 47 3.61 -15.51 10.49
CA ASP A 47 2.50 -14.55 10.55
C ASP A 47 2.71 -13.41 11.57
N ALA A 48 3.39 -13.66 12.69
CA ALA A 48 3.60 -12.70 13.78
C ALA A 48 4.52 -11.52 13.39
N ALA A 49 5.64 -11.79 12.70
CA ALA A 49 6.65 -10.78 12.35
C ALA A 49 6.19 -9.74 11.29
N SER A 50 4.99 -9.91 10.72
CA SER A 50 4.43 -9.04 9.67
C SER A 50 3.44 -7.99 10.17
N GLN A 51 3.06 -8.01 11.46
CA GLN A 51 1.98 -7.17 12.00
C GLN A 51 2.40 -6.21 13.11
N GLU A 52 3.62 -6.27 13.62
CA GLU A 52 4.09 -5.30 14.62
C GLU A 52 4.38 -3.96 13.94
N LEU A 53 3.44 -3.03 14.09
CA LEU A 53 3.70 -1.62 13.89
C LEU A 53 4.77 -1.22 14.92
N ASP A 54 5.98 -0.91 14.47
CA ASP A 54 6.93 -0.22 15.35
C ASP A 54 6.29 1.11 15.75
N GLU A 55 5.79 1.21 16.98
CA GLU A 55 5.44 2.48 17.59
C GLU A 55 6.75 3.27 17.69
N VAL A 56 6.90 4.26 16.81
CA VAL A 56 7.99 5.23 16.94
C VAL A 56 7.62 6.11 18.12
N GLU A 57 8.19 5.82 19.29
CA GLU A 57 8.13 6.71 20.45
C GLU A 57 8.83 8.02 20.08
N VAL A 58 8.03 9.03 19.72
CA VAL A 58 8.49 10.42 19.60
C VAL A 58 7.79 11.19 20.71
N ASP A 59 8.58 11.69 21.66
CA ASP A 59 8.07 12.36 22.86
C ASP A 59 7.31 13.66 22.51
N GLU A 60 7.80 14.44 21.54
CA GLU A 60 7.17 15.71 21.13
C GLU A 60 7.56 16.12 19.70
N TYR A 61 6.60 16.75 18.99
CA TYR A 61 6.84 17.39 17.68
C TYR A 61 6.65 18.89 17.80
N ASP A 62 7.58 19.66 17.25
CA ASP A 62 7.36 21.10 17.03
C ASP A 62 6.79 21.29 15.61
N ILE A 63 5.54 21.74 15.55
CA ILE A 63 4.80 21.94 14.31
C ILE A 63 4.25 23.37 14.25
N VAL A 64 4.44 24.00 13.10
CA VAL A 64 3.80 25.28 12.78
C VAL A 64 2.58 24.98 11.93
N SER A 65 1.42 25.45 12.38
CA SER A 65 0.15 25.37 11.65
C SER A 65 -0.31 26.77 11.26
N SER A 66 -0.42 27.02 9.96
CA SER A 66 -0.81 28.33 9.41
C SER A 66 -2.10 28.24 8.60
N PRO A 67 -3.15 29.01 8.96
CA PRO A 67 -4.36 29.09 8.16
C PRO A 67 -4.10 29.91 6.89
N ASN A 68 -4.53 29.38 5.75
CA ASN A 68 -4.44 30.00 4.43
C ASN A 68 -5.79 29.87 3.70
N ASP A 69 -6.41 31.00 3.38
CA ASP A 69 -7.69 31.03 2.67
C ASP A 69 -7.43 31.26 1.16
N TRP A 70 -7.08 30.20 0.44
CA TRP A 70 -6.87 30.26 -1.01
C TRP A 70 -8.18 30.20 -1.77
N ASN A 71 -8.27 30.93 -2.88
CA ASN A 71 -9.43 30.89 -3.75
C ASN A 71 -9.43 29.63 -4.64
N TYR A 72 -10.61 29.33 -5.20
CA TYR A 72 -10.83 28.18 -6.08
C TYR A 72 -9.78 28.10 -7.19
N SER A 73 -9.52 29.21 -7.90
CA SER A 73 -8.57 29.23 -9.01
C SER A 73 -7.13 28.95 -8.55
N THR A 74 -6.70 29.49 -7.41
CA THR A 74 -5.38 29.24 -6.84
C THR A 74 -5.21 27.75 -6.50
N ILE A 75 -6.24 27.12 -5.92
CA ILE A 75 -6.21 25.70 -5.60
C ILE A 75 -6.10 24.85 -6.87
N VAL A 76 -6.91 25.14 -7.89
CA VAL A 76 -6.84 24.43 -9.17
C VAL A 76 -5.45 24.60 -9.81
N ASN A 77 -4.90 25.82 -9.81
CA ASN A 77 -3.57 26.10 -10.34
C ASN A 77 -2.45 25.37 -9.58
N PHE A 78 -2.56 25.23 -8.25
CA PHE A 78 -1.57 24.46 -7.48
C PHE A 78 -1.62 22.97 -7.82
N ILE A 79 -2.80 22.42 -8.09
CA ILE A 79 -2.93 21.03 -8.54
C ILE A 79 -2.34 20.89 -9.96
N GLU A 80 -2.69 21.81 -10.87
CA GLU A 80 -2.19 21.79 -12.26
C GLU A 80 -0.68 21.98 -12.37
N SER A 81 -0.08 22.81 -11.52
CA SER A 81 1.37 23.05 -11.53
C SER A 81 2.17 21.97 -10.82
N GLY A 82 1.51 21.01 -10.16
CA GLY A 82 2.15 20.02 -9.30
C GLY A 82 2.67 20.57 -7.96
N ALA A 83 2.39 21.85 -7.65
CA ALA A 83 2.73 22.46 -6.36
C ALA A 83 1.91 21.88 -5.20
N MET A 84 0.73 21.32 -5.49
CA MET A 84 -0.08 20.56 -4.53
C MET A 84 -0.23 19.12 -5.02
N LYS A 85 0.47 18.20 -4.35
CA LYS A 85 0.46 16.79 -4.64
C LYS A 85 -0.65 16.09 -3.87
N ILE A 86 -1.46 15.35 -4.61
CA ILE A 86 -2.48 14.47 -4.05
C ILE A 86 -1.85 13.09 -3.90
N PRO A 87 -1.71 12.56 -2.68
CA PRO A 87 -1.06 11.28 -2.48
C PRO A 87 -1.72 10.15 -3.27
N ALA A 88 -0.93 9.37 -4.01
CA ALA A 88 -1.42 8.33 -4.91
C ALA A 88 -2.29 7.27 -4.21
N PHE A 89 -2.02 7.01 -2.94
CA PHE A 89 -2.65 5.97 -2.12
C PHE A 89 -3.82 6.43 -1.28
N GLN A 90 -4.14 7.73 -1.23
CA GLN A 90 -5.42 8.12 -0.65
C GLN A 90 -6.55 7.54 -1.51
N ARG A 91 -7.63 7.07 -0.85
CA ARG A 91 -8.74 6.33 -1.48
C ARG A 91 -9.06 6.94 -2.85
N ASN A 92 -9.31 6.07 -3.83
CA ASN A 92 -9.87 6.44 -5.13
C ASN A 92 -10.91 7.55 -5.01
N TYR A 93 -11.05 8.38 -6.04
CA TYR A 93 -12.14 9.34 -6.03
C TYR A 93 -13.48 8.59 -5.94
N VAL A 94 -14.14 8.62 -4.78
CA VAL A 94 -15.33 7.80 -4.45
C VAL A 94 -16.61 8.62 -4.45
N TRP A 95 -16.52 9.95 -4.50
CA TRP A 95 -17.70 10.80 -4.55
C TRP A 95 -18.48 10.56 -5.85
N ASP A 96 -19.80 10.42 -5.72
CA ASP A 96 -20.69 10.42 -6.86
C ASP A 96 -20.91 11.86 -7.36
N LYS A 97 -21.45 11.99 -8.59
CA LYS A 97 -21.66 13.31 -9.20
C LYS A 97 -22.58 14.19 -8.35
N LYS A 98 -23.54 13.60 -7.64
CA LYS A 98 -24.48 14.33 -6.77
C LYS A 98 -23.76 14.96 -5.58
N ARG A 99 -22.96 14.19 -4.85
CA ARG A 99 -22.17 14.69 -3.71
C ARG A 99 -21.15 15.74 -4.16
N ALA A 100 -20.48 15.49 -5.27
CA ALA A 100 -19.55 16.44 -5.88
C ALA A 100 -20.25 17.75 -6.27
N SER A 101 -21.44 17.66 -6.88
CA SER A 101 -22.24 18.84 -7.26
C SER A 101 -22.67 19.67 -6.05
N LYS A 102 -23.05 19.04 -4.92
CA LYS A 102 -23.39 19.76 -3.69
C LYS A 102 -22.22 20.57 -3.13
N LEU A 103 -20.98 20.10 -3.28
CA LEU A 103 -19.81 20.88 -2.87
C LEU A 103 -19.67 22.16 -3.72
N ILE A 104 -19.76 22.01 -5.04
CA ILE A 104 -19.68 23.15 -5.97
C ILE A 104 -20.82 24.13 -5.73
N GLU A 105 -22.04 23.61 -5.53
CA GLU A 105 -23.20 24.42 -5.15
C GLU A 105 -22.91 25.22 -3.89
N SER A 106 -22.48 24.58 -2.79
CA SER A 106 -22.15 25.26 -1.54
C SER A 106 -21.19 26.43 -1.75
N LEU A 107 -20.18 26.28 -2.59
CA LEU A 107 -19.25 27.36 -2.94
C LEU A 107 -19.95 28.50 -3.72
N LEU A 108 -20.77 28.15 -4.72
CA LEU A 108 -21.54 29.10 -5.54
C LEU A 108 -22.57 29.90 -4.72
N ILE A 109 -23.20 29.29 -3.73
CA ILE A 109 -24.19 29.95 -2.86
C ILE A 109 -23.58 30.56 -1.60
N GLY A 110 -22.26 30.52 -1.46
CA GLY A 110 -21.57 31.18 -0.37
C GLY A 110 -21.66 30.47 0.99
N LEU A 111 -21.96 29.17 1.02
CA LEU A 111 -21.87 28.36 2.24
C LEU A 111 -20.42 28.03 2.59
N PRO A 112 -20.09 27.89 3.88
CA PRO A 112 -18.79 27.39 4.30
C PRO A 112 -18.66 25.91 3.95
N VAL A 113 -17.45 25.51 3.56
CA VAL A 113 -17.08 24.11 3.38
C VAL A 113 -16.04 23.74 4.45
N PRO A 114 -15.91 22.46 4.83
CA PRO A 114 -14.87 22.06 5.78
C PRO A 114 -13.48 22.45 5.25
N GLN A 115 -12.53 22.62 6.16
CA GLN A 115 -11.14 22.99 5.84
C GLN A 115 -10.33 21.83 5.27
N VAL A 116 -9.35 22.14 4.42
CA VAL A 116 -8.38 21.19 3.86
C VAL A 116 -7.13 21.22 4.74
N PHE A 117 -6.48 20.08 4.95
CA PHE A 117 -5.19 20.01 5.64
C PHE A 117 -4.09 19.64 4.66
N LEU A 118 -2.99 20.38 4.73
CA LEU A 118 -1.84 20.25 3.83
C LEU A 118 -0.57 20.17 4.65
N TYR A 119 0.41 19.39 4.20
CA TYR A 119 1.77 19.43 4.70
C TYR A 119 2.66 20.20 3.73
N GLU A 120 3.46 21.15 4.21
CA GLU A 120 4.47 21.84 3.40
C GLU A 120 5.83 21.13 3.54
N GLU A 121 6.24 20.37 2.52
CA GLU A 121 7.56 19.71 2.50
C GLU A 121 8.69 20.70 2.27
N SER A 122 8.47 21.62 1.34
CA SER A 122 9.40 22.69 0.98
C SER A 122 8.60 23.89 0.49
N ARG A 123 9.27 25.04 0.32
CA ARG A 123 8.60 26.30 -0.01
C ARG A 123 7.67 26.13 -1.21
N ASN A 124 6.36 26.35 -0.99
CA ASN A 124 5.30 26.22 -2.00
C ASN A 124 5.11 24.81 -2.58
N ASN A 125 5.54 23.75 -1.88
CA ASN A 125 5.29 22.37 -2.25
C ASN A 125 4.48 21.69 -1.14
N PHE A 126 3.23 21.37 -1.47
CA PHE A 126 2.21 20.92 -0.53
C PHE A 126 1.79 19.48 -0.81
N ILE A 127 1.58 18.72 0.24
CA ILE A 127 1.01 17.37 0.20
C ILE A 127 -0.33 17.37 0.90
N VAL A 128 -1.35 16.83 0.25
CA VAL A 128 -2.70 16.77 0.83
C VAL A 128 -2.75 15.74 1.96
N ILE A 129 -3.08 16.19 3.17
CA ILE A 129 -3.30 15.35 4.34
C ILE A 129 -4.77 14.93 4.44
N ASP A 130 -5.69 15.90 4.34
CA ASP A 130 -7.13 15.71 4.33
C ASP A 130 -7.80 16.68 3.34
N GLY A 131 -8.91 16.26 2.75
CA GLY A 131 -9.68 17.05 1.80
C GLY A 131 -9.51 16.66 0.34
N GLN A 132 -8.82 15.56 0.05
CA GLN A 132 -8.60 15.01 -1.29
C GLN A 132 -9.85 15.02 -2.18
N GLN A 133 -10.97 14.44 -1.70
CA GLN A 133 -12.20 14.34 -2.50
C GLN A 133 -12.79 15.72 -2.81
N ARG A 134 -12.58 16.70 -1.94
CA ARG A 134 -12.99 18.09 -2.19
C ARG A 134 -12.09 18.70 -3.25
N LEU A 135 -10.77 18.65 -3.08
CA LEU A 135 -9.79 19.19 -4.03
C LEU A 135 -9.95 18.61 -5.44
N LEU A 136 -10.06 17.28 -5.57
CA LEU A 136 -10.31 16.62 -6.84
C LEU A 136 -11.64 17.04 -7.47
N THR A 137 -12.68 17.25 -6.67
CA THR A 137 -13.97 17.76 -7.18
C THR A 137 -13.82 19.15 -7.80
N LEU A 138 -13.04 20.05 -7.18
CA LEU A 138 -12.78 21.38 -7.73
C LEU A 138 -12.02 21.25 -9.05
N TYR A 139 -10.95 20.46 -9.07
CA TYR A 139 -10.15 20.22 -10.26
C TYR A 139 -11.00 19.66 -11.42
N PHE A 140 -11.76 18.58 -11.18
CA PHE A 140 -12.62 17.96 -12.18
C PHE A 140 -13.71 18.92 -12.70
N TYR A 141 -14.29 19.74 -11.83
CA TYR A 141 -15.28 20.72 -12.25
C TYR A 141 -14.66 21.80 -13.12
N ALA A 142 -13.48 22.32 -12.74
CA ALA A 142 -12.73 23.30 -13.54
C ALA A 142 -12.38 22.75 -14.94
N LYS A 143 -11.93 21.50 -15.01
CA LYS A 143 -11.66 20.79 -16.28
C LYS A 143 -12.94 20.40 -17.03
N GLY A 144 -14.11 20.44 -16.39
CA GLY A 144 -15.40 20.12 -16.99
C GLY A 144 -15.63 18.63 -17.24
N ARG A 145 -14.80 17.76 -16.66
CA ARG A 145 -14.80 16.30 -16.86
C ARG A 145 -14.93 15.60 -15.52
N PHE A 146 -15.84 14.64 -15.42
CA PHE A 146 -16.14 13.89 -14.20
C PHE A 146 -15.80 12.41 -14.39
N PRO A 147 -15.08 11.77 -13.45
CA PRO A 147 -14.67 10.38 -13.61
C PRO A 147 -15.83 9.39 -13.42
N LYS A 148 -16.00 8.49 -14.41
CA LYS A 148 -16.97 7.39 -14.36
C LYS A 148 -16.52 6.32 -13.36
N PRO A 149 -17.45 5.48 -12.84
CA PRO A 149 -17.13 4.45 -11.85
C PRO A 149 -15.94 3.56 -12.20
N LYS A 150 -15.79 3.19 -13.48
CA LYS A 150 -14.75 2.27 -13.94
C LYS A 150 -13.32 2.78 -13.82
N ILE A 151 -13.07 4.07 -14.06
CA ILE A 151 -11.71 4.62 -13.99
C ILE A 151 -11.33 5.04 -12.58
N ARG A 152 -12.28 5.12 -11.63
CA ARG A 152 -11.97 5.63 -10.28
C ARG A 152 -10.87 4.83 -9.60
N GLY A 153 -10.74 3.54 -9.91
CA GLY A 153 -9.66 2.66 -9.46
C GLY A 153 -8.28 2.97 -10.05
N GLU A 154 -8.25 3.56 -11.24
CA GLU A 154 -7.09 3.73 -12.10
C GLU A 154 -6.62 5.19 -12.23
N LEU A 155 -7.34 6.16 -11.64
CA LEU A 155 -6.88 7.55 -11.55
C LEU A 155 -5.59 7.72 -10.73
N ARG A 156 -5.23 6.69 -9.95
CA ARG A 156 -4.15 6.67 -8.96
C ARG A 156 -2.77 6.93 -9.56
N PRO A 157 -2.27 6.18 -10.56
CA PRO A 157 -0.91 6.36 -11.09
C PRO A 157 -0.71 7.74 -11.73
N THR A 158 -1.70 8.22 -12.47
CA THR A 158 -1.63 9.47 -13.25
C THR A 158 -1.74 10.73 -12.38
N LEU A 159 -2.38 10.65 -11.20
CA LEU A 159 -2.40 11.76 -10.23
C LEU A 159 -1.08 11.91 -9.46
N SER A 160 -0.36 10.80 -9.23
CA SER A 160 0.95 10.81 -8.55
C SER A 160 2.04 11.55 -9.32
N SER A 161 2.02 11.45 -10.66
CA SER A 161 3.00 12.10 -11.54
C SER A 161 2.75 13.60 -11.72
N GLY A 162 1.76 14.16 -11.02
CA GLY A 162 1.50 15.60 -10.96
C GLY A 162 0.68 16.16 -12.13
N LEU A 163 0.28 15.35 -13.10
CA LEU A 163 -0.50 15.80 -14.26
C LEU A 163 -1.45 14.70 -14.71
N LEU A 164 -2.76 14.95 -14.63
CA LEU A 164 -3.70 14.26 -15.51
C LEU A 164 -3.51 14.88 -16.89
N ASP A 165 -2.98 14.09 -17.81
CA ASP A 165 -2.88 14.47 -19.22
C ASP A 165 -4.26 14.95 -19.71
N GLU A 166 -4.30 16.13 -20.34
CA GLU A 166 -5.56 16.66 -20.87
C GLU A 166 -6.17 15.70 -21.89
N SER A 167 -5.33 14.96 -22.64
CA SER A 167 -5.80 13.93 -23.56
C SER A 167 -6.54 12.80 -22.85
N PHE A 168 -6.08 12.41 -21.65
CA PHE A 168 -6.70 11.37 -20.84
C PHE A 168 -8.02 11.84 -20.22
N LEU A 169 -8.09 13.10 -19.79
CA LEU A 169 -9.34 13.68 -19.28
C LEU A 169 -10.43 13.76 -20.36
N GLU A 170 -10.04 13.94 -21.62
CA GLU A 170 -10.96 14.01 -22.76
C GLU A 170 -11.53 12.65 -23.18
N ASP A 171 -10.97 11.55 -22.69
CA ASP A 171 -11.46 10.23 -23.01
C ASP A 171 -12.88 9.99 -22.46
N ASP A 172 -13.86 9.97 -23.37
CA ASP A 172 -15.26 9.70 -23.07
C ASP A 172 -15.49 8.25 -22.64
N GLU A 173 -14.52 7.36 -22.82
CA GLU A 173 -14.56 6.05 -22.22
C GLU A 173 -14.57 6.20 -20.69
N PHE A 174 -13.63 6.96 -20.13
CA PHE A 174 -13.37 7.05 -18.69
C PHE A 174 -14.03 8.22 -17.98
N PHE A 175 -14.27 9.31 -18.72
CA PHE A 175 -14.86 10.53 -18.18
C PHE A 175 -16.19 10.85 -18.85
N GLU A 176 -16.97 11.70 -18.20
CA GLU A 176 -18.21 12.27 -18.74
C GLU A 176 -18.26 13.77 -18.44
N PRO A 177 -19.05 14.57 -19.17
CA PRO A 177 -19.20 15.98 -18.86
C PRO A 177 -19.63 16.22 -17.41
N PHE A 178 -18.89 17.06 -16.70
CA PHE A 178 -19.22 17.45 -15.33
C PHE A 178 -20.29 18.56 -15.34
N LYS A 179 -21.53 18.14 -15.59
CA LYS A 179 -22.74 18.95 -15.39
C LYS A 179 -23.26 18.76 -13.98
N LEU A 180 -23.56 19.85 -13.28
CA LEU A 180 -24.04 19.78 -11.90
C LEU A 180 -25.35 18.99 -11.79
N ALA A 181 -25.39 18.02 -10.88
CA ALA A 181 -26.51 17.14 -10.59
C ALA A 181 -27.09 17.46 -9.19
N LEU A 182 -27.93 18.49 -9.15
CA LEU A 182 -28.56 19.07 -7.98
C LEU A 182 -30.04 18.69 -7.91
N ALA A 183 -30.54 18.47 -6.70
CA ALA A 183 -31.95 18.17 -6.47
C ALA A 183 -32.82 19.43 -6.68
N LYS A 184 -34.12 19.23 -6.90
CA LYS A 184 -35.09 20.32 -6.77
C LYS A 184 -35.05 20.87 -5.34
N THR A 185 -35.27 22.17 -5.19
CA THR A 185 -35.39 22.79 -3.87
C THR A 185 -36.60 22.23 -3.12
N THR A 186 -36.64 22.39 -1.80
CA THR A 186 -37.79 22.00 -0.96
C THR A 186 -39.11 22.63 -1.42
N SER A 187 -39.03 23.78 -2.09
CA SER A 187 -40.15 24.50 -2.70
C SER A 187 -40.53 24.01 -4.12
N GLY A 188 -39.91 22.94 -4.61
CA GLY A 188 -40.15 22.37 -5.95
C GLY A 188 -39.51 23.15 -7.10
N ARG A 189 -38.79 24.26 -6.83
CA ARG A 189 -38.09 25.04 -7.85
C ARG A 189 -36.85 24.28 -8.33
N VAL A 190 -36.57 24.37 -9.63
CA VAL A 190 -35.34 23.82 -10.18
C VAL A 190 -34.17 24.66 -9.66
N ASN A 191 -33.11 23.98 -9.25
CA ASN A 191 -31.89 24.64 -8.81
C ASN A 191 -31.30 25.47 -9.96
N ARG A 192 -30.93 26.74 -9.71
CA ARG A 192 -30.35 27.65 -10.71
C ARG A 192 -29.12 27.07 -11.41
N TYR A 193 -28.34 26.27 -10.70
CA TYR A 193 -27.08 25.72 -11.20
C TYR A 193 -27.24 24.30 -11.78
N GLN A 194 -28.45 23.74 -11.77
CA GLN A 194 -28.72 22.40 -12.30
C GLN A 194 -28.26 22.30 -13.76
N GLY A 195 -27.43 21.30 -14.05
CA GLY A 195 -26.95 20.98 -15.39
C GLY A 195 -25.87 21.91 -15.93
N LEU A 196 -25.47 22.95 -15.19
CA LEU A 196 -24.39 23.85 -15.62
C LEU A 196 -23.03 23.16 -15.49
N THR A 197 -22.16 23.46 -16.45
CA THR A 197 -20.72 23.15 -16.37
C THR A 197 -19.97 24.37 -15.85
N TYR A 198 -18.68 24.23 -15.53
CA TYR A 198 -17.84 25.36 -15.12
C TYR A 198 -17.86 26.52 -16.15
N LYS A 199 -17.75 26.21 -17.45
CA LYS A 199 -17.91 27.21 -18.53
C LYS A 199 -19.35 27.76 -18.62
N GLY A 200 -20.34 26.94 -18.29
CA GLY A 200 -21.76 27.30 -18.31
C GLY A 200 -22.21 28.25 -17.18
N LEU A 201 -21.39 28.46 -16.15
CA LEU A 201 -21.69 29.39 -15.05
C LEU A 201 -21.73 30.87 -15.48
N LYS A 202 -21.12 31.22 -16.61
CA LYS A 202 -21.05 32.60 -17.13
C LYS A 202 -20.55 33.57 -16.05
N GLU A 203 -21.37 34.52 -15.63
CA GLU A 203 -21.03 35.54 -14.63
C GLU A 203 -20.79 34.95 -13.23
N ASP A 204 -21.50 33.87 -12.86
CA ASP A 204 -21.31 33.22 -11.55
C ASP A 204 -19.97 32.48 -11.45
N ARG A 205 -19.28 32.26 -12.58
CA ARG A 205 -17.95 31.65 -12.61
C ARG A 205 -16.94 32.49 -11.83
N THR A 206 -16.94 33.81 -12.04
CA THR A 206 -16.01 34.72 -11.34
C THR A 206 -16.21 34.65 -9.83
N ASN A 207 -17.46 34.50 -9.38
CA ASN A 207 -17.77 34.33 -7.96
C ASN A 207 -17.23 33.01 -7.41
N LEU A 208 -17.32 31.92 -8.18
CA LEU A 208 -16.72 30.64 -7.82
C LEU A 208 -15.19 30.73 -7.77
N ASP A 209 -14.58 31.32 -8.80
CA ASP A 209 -13.13 31.44 -8.96
C ASP A 209 -12.47 32.20 -7.79
N LEU A 210 -13.17 33.22 -7.28
CA LEU A 210 -12.73 34.02 -6.13
C LEU A 210 -13.16 33.44 -4.78
N ARG A 211 -13.98 32.38 -4.76
CA ARG A 211 -14.46 31.78 -3.51
C ARG A 211 -13.29 31.14 -2.77
N THR A 212 -13.08 31.56 -1.53
CA THR A 212 -12.01 31.01 -0.69
C THR A 212 -12.42 29.73 0.01
N ILE A 213 -11.46 28.83 0.16
CA ILE A 213 -11.55 27.59 0.92
C ILE A 213 -10.44 27.64 1.95
N ARG A 214 -10.77 27.34 3.21
CA ARG A 214 -9.79 27.34 4.29
C ARG A 214 -8.86 26.14 4.17
N ASN A 215 -7.57 26.41 4.16
CA ASN A 215 -6.50 25.41 4.18
C ASN A 215 -5.68 25.60 5.45
N ILE A 216 -5.39 24.52 6.15
CA ILE A 216 -4.45 24.49 7.26
C ILE A 216 -3.16 23.89 6.72
N VAL A 217 -2.13 24.73 6.60
CA VAL A 217 -0.80 24.31 6.17
C VAL A 217 0.01 23.98 7.41
N VAL A 218 0.45 22.74 7.52
CA VAL A 218 1.27 22.23 8.60
C VAL A 218 2.70 22.07 8.10
N LYS A 219 3.65 22.50 8.92
CA LYS A 219 5.07 22.32 8.68
C LYS A 219 5.76 21.86 9.96
N GLN A 220 6.59 20.83 9.86
CA GLN A 220 7.40 20.37 10.97
C GLN A 220 8.67 21.24 11.07
N THR A 221 8.92 21.81 12.24
CA THR A 221 10.15 22.56 12.54
C THR A 221 11.17 21.68 13.25
N SER A 222 10.71 20.79 14.13
CA SER A 222 11.56 19.82 14.84
C SER A 222 10.80 18.51 15.14
N PRO A 223 11.46 17.34 15.09
CA PRO A 223 12.82 17.10 14.58
C PRO A 223 12.91 17.39 13.07
N SER A 224 14.11 17.33 12.47
CA SER A 224 14.21 17.40 11.01
C SER A 224 13.56 16.18 10.35
N GLY A 225 13.01 16.36 9.16
CA GLY A 225 12.32 15.31 8.41
C GLY A 225 10.81 15.50 8.39
N ASN A 226 10.08 14.39 8.32
CA ASN A 226 8.64 14.35 8.07
C ASN A 226 7.89 13.35 8.98
N ALA A 227 8.46 12.99 10.12
CA ALA A 227 7.86 12.04 11.07
C ALA A 227 6.48 12.51 11.59
N ALA A 228 6.31 13.80 11.90
CA ALA A 228 5.02 14.36 12.34
C ALA A 228 3.95 14.16 11.26
N VAL A 229 4.34 14.15 9.99
CA VAL A 229 3.42 13.94 8.87
C VAL A 229 2.79 12.56 8.94
N PHE A 230 3.59 11.52 9.16
CA PHE A 230 3.08 10.15 9.33
C PHE A 230 2.07 10.06 10.47
N GLU A 231 2.34 10.73 11.59
CA GLU A 231 1.45 10.74 12.73
C GLU A 231 0.17 11.54 12.46
N ILE A 232 0.29 12.71 11.84
CA ILE A 232 -0.85 13.55 11.45
C ILE A 232 -1.73 12.81 10.43
N PHE A 233 -1.13 12.16 9.42
CA PHE A 233 -1.87 11.31 8.48
C PHE A 233 -2.60 10.20 9.23
N SER A 234 -1.93 9.52 10.16
CA SER A 234 -2.53 8.40 10.91
C SER A 234 -3.67 8.87 11.80
N ARG A 235 -3.55 10.02 12.46
CA ARG A 235 -4.55 10.57 13.39
C ARG A 235 -5.72 11.28 12.70
N LEU A 236 -5.47 12.09 11.68
CA LEU A 236 -6.54 12.81 10.97
C LEU A 236 -7.37 11.90 10.07
N ASN A 237 -6.79 10.80 9.57
CA ASN A 237 -7.52 9.84 8.75
C ASN A 237 -8.25 8.76 9.55
N THR A 238 -8.27 8.83 10.90
CA THR A 238 -8.95 7.85 11.78
C THR A 238 -10.47 7.75 11.55
N GLY A 239 -11.11 8.79 11.01
CA GLY A 239 -12.51 8.75 10.57
C GLY A 239 -12.72 8.12 9.17
N GLY A 240 -11.64 7.72 8.49
CA GLY A 240 -11.57 7.23 7.11
C GLY A 240 -10.91 5.85 6.97
N VAL A 241 -10.23 5.55 5.84
CA VAL A 241 -9.37 4.35 5.74
C VAL A 241 -8.01 4.88 6.11
N ASN A 242 -7.45 4.38 7.21
CA ASN A 242 -6.09 4.71 7.61
C ASN A 242 -5.15 4.26 6.50
N LEU A 243 -4.23 5.13 6.11
CA LEU A 243 -3.16 4.78 5.19
C LEU A 243 -2.15 3.88 5.90
N SER A 244 -1.55 2.93 5.17
CA SER A 244 -0.40 2.17 5.66
C SER A 244 0.83 3.07 5.70
N GLN A 245 1.84 2.69 6.49
CA GLN A 245 3.12 3.40 6.53
C GLN A 245 3.74 3.46 5.11
N GLN A 246 3.68 2.35 4.37
CA GLN A 246 4.19 2.30 3.00
C GLN A 246 3.40 3.16 2.03
N GLU A 247 2.07 3.23 2.20
CA GLU A 247 1.26 4.20 1.48
C GLU A 247 1.81 5.59 1.79
N ILE A 248 1.84 6.05 3.03
CA ILE A 248 2.38 7.39 3.37
C ILE A 248 3.78 7.65 2.78
N ARG A 249 4.70 6.66 2.84
CA ARG A 249 6.04 6.74 2.22
C ARG A 249 5.98 7.10 0.74
N ALA A 250 5.06 6.50 -0.02
CA ALA A 250 4.95 6.69 -1.47
C ALA A 250 4.53 8.10 -1.91
N SER A 251 4.17 9.02 -1.00
CA SER A 251 3.88 10.42 -1.39
C SER A 251 4.72 11.42 -0.67
N LEU A 252 5.38 11.02 0.41
CA LEU A 252 6.40 11.88 1.00
C LEU A 252 7.73 11.71 0.25
N TYR A 253 8.09 10.47 -0.09
CA TYR A 253 9.42 10.18 -0.63
C TYR A 253 9.40 10.00 -2.14
N HIS A 254 9.28 11.12 -2.87
CA HIS A 254 9.49 11.13 -4.32
C HIS A 254 10.98 11.10 -4.65
N SER A 255 11.43 10.09 -5.40
CA SER A 255 12.82 9.96 -5.87
C SER A 255 12.90 9.02 -7.07
N ALA A 256 13.93 9.16 -7.89
CA ALA A 256 14.18 8.27 -9.03
C ALA A 256 14.24 6.78 -8.61
N LEU A 257 14.80 6.48 -7.43
CA LEU A 257 14.79 5.12 -6.89
C LEU A 257 13.37 4.65 -6.59
N PHE A 258 12.59 5.47 -5.88
CA PHE A 258 11.24 5.07 -5.48
C PHE A 258 10.34 4.83 -6.69
N ASP A 259 10.43 5.69 -7.71
CA ASP A 259 9.69 5.53 -8.97
C ASP A 259 10.06 4.21 -9.65
N GLN A 260 11.36 3.90 -9.76
CA GLN A 260 11.80 2.62 -10.32
C GLN A 260 11.40 1.40 -9.46
N VAL A 261 11.29 1.54 -8.13
CA VAL A 261 10.76 0.46 -7.27
C VAL A 261 9.27 0.23 -7.57
N LEU A 262 8.49 1.29 -7.82
CA LEU A 262 7.09 1.16 -8.23
C LEU A 262 6.96 0.46 -9.59
N ASP A 263 7.82 0.80 -10.55
CA ASP A 263 7.87 0.14 -11.85
C ASP A 263 8.30 -1.34 -11.74
N LEU A 264 9.34 -1.61 -10.95
CA LEU A 264 9.77 -2.97 -10.63
C LEU A 264 8.67 -3.78 -9.95
N ASN A 265 7.81 -3.13 -9.16
CA ASN A 265 6.67 -3.80 -8.56
C ASN A 265 5.73 -4.37 -9.63
N LEU A 266 5.66 -3.81 -10.84
CA LEU A 266 4.86 -4.37 -11.94
C LEU A 266 5.56 -5.51 -12.70
N ASN A 267 6.83 -5.76 -12.44
CA ASN A 267 7.63 -6.73 -13.19
C ASN A 267 7.09 -8.17 -13.02
N PRO A 268 6.89 -8.94 -14.12
CA PRO A 268 6.37 -10.30 -14.07
C PRO A 268 7.16 -11.27 -13.18
N ALA A 269 8.50 -11.17 -13.16
CA ALA A 269 9.34 -12.01 -12.30
C ALA A 269 9.04 -11.74 -10.83
N TRP A 270 8.92 -10.46 -10.44
CA TRP A 270 8.55 -10.09 -9.08
C TRP A 270 7.12 -10.51 -8.72
N ARG A 271 6.15 -10.33 -9.64
CA ARG A 271 4.76 -10.85 -9.48
C ARG A 271 4.74 -12.36 -9.25
N SER A 272 5.58 -13.09 -9.96
CA SER A 272 5.72 -14.53 -9.79
C SER A 272 6.32 -14.89 -8.43
N ILE A 273 7.39 -14.20 -8.00
CA ILE A 273 8.06 -14.43 -6.71
C ILE A 273 7.14 -14.14 -5.52
N VAL A 274 6.38 -13.03 -5.56
CA VAL A 274 5.45 -12.65 -4.49
C VAL A 274 4.17 -13.48 -4.50
N GLY A 275 3.91 -14.23 -5.58
CA GLY A 275 2.72 -15.06 -5.74
C GLY A 275 1.42 -14.26 -5.95
N GLN A 276 1.51 -13.05 -6.52
CA GLN A 276 0.36 -12.19 -6.81
C GLN A 276 0.44 -11.65 -8.24
N THR A 277 -0.66 -11.72 -8.99
CA THR A 277 -0.71 -11.23 -10.38
C THR A 277 -0.87 -9.71 -10.48
N SER A 278 -1.41 -9.07 -9.44
CA SER A 278 -1.63 -7.63 -9.38
C SER A 278 -0.98 -7.03 -8.13
N PRO A 279 -0.51 -5.77 -8.17
CA PRO A 279 0.01 -5.09 -6.99
C PRO A 279 -0.91 -5.10 -5.78
N ASP A 280 -0.31 -5.22 -4.59
CA ASP A 280 -1.03 -5.12 -3.32
C ASP A 280 -1.56 -3.69 -3.14
N ALA A 281 -2.87 -3.56 -2.89
CA ALA A 281 -3.51 -2.25 -2.77
C ALA A 281 -2.89 -1.35 -1.68
N ARG A 282 -2.34 -1.98 -0.63
CA ARG A 282 -1.67 -1.36 0.53
C ARG A 282 -0.15 -1.28 0.36
N MET A 283 0.36 -1.66 -0.81
CA MET A 283 1.76 -1.58 -1.25
C MET A 283 2.75 -2.43 -0.42
N ARG A 284 2.27 -3.52 0.21
CA ARG A 284 3.15 -4.41 1.01
C ARG A 284 4.26 -5.04 0.18
N ASP A 285 3.94 -5.38 -1.07
CA ASP A 285 4.89 -5.88 -2.05
C ASP A 285 6.02 -4.87 -2.36
N THR A 286 5.67 -3.60 -2.48
CA THR A 286 6.63 -2.49 -2.63
C THR A 286 7.49 -2.32 -1.38
N GLU A 287 6.89 -2.46 -0.19
CA GLU A 287 7.61 -2.37 1.08
C GLU A 287 8.69 -3.46 1.23
N PHE A 288 8.43 -4.69 0.75
CA PHE A 288 9.44 -5.76 0.77
C PHE A 288 10.67 -5.42 -0.07
N LEU A 289 10.49 -4.81 -1.25
CA LEU A 289 11.59 -4.34 -2.08
C LEU A 289 12.41 -3.26 -1.37
N LEU A 290 11.74 -2.27 -0.78
CA LEU A 290 12.40 -1.18 -0.04
C LEU A 290 13.15 -1.68 1.19
N ARG A 291 12.56 -2.62 1.95
CA ARG A 291 13.21 -3.26 3.10
C ARG A 291 14.47 -4.00 2.68
N GLY A 292 14.40 -4.80 1.61
CA GLY A 292 15.57 -5.47 1.05
C GLY A 292 16.68 -4.49 0.68
N LEU A 293 16.36 -3.42 -0.06
CA LEU A 293 17.32 -2.39 -0.44
C LEU A 293 17.96 -1.66 0.74
N ALA A 294 17.14 -1.33 1.76
CA ALA A 294 17.60 -0.66 2.96
C ALA A 294 18.51 -1.56 3.80
N LEU A 295 18.14 -2.81 4.00
CA LEU A 295 18.94 -3.79 4.76
C LEU A 295 20.27 -4.10 4.04
N ALA A 296 20.24 -4.28 2.72
CA ALA A 296 21.45 -4.54 1.92
C ALA A 296 22.53 -3.46 2.10
N ARG A 297 22.14 -2.20 2.32
CA ARG A 297 23.04 -1.04 2.40
C ARG A 297 23.31 -0.54 3.82
N GLY A 298 22.37 -0.74 4.73
CA GLY A 298 22.32 -0.03 6.00
C GLY A 298 22.14 -0.92 7.24
N LEU A 299 22.18 -2.25 7.10
CA LEU A 299 21.96 -3.19 8.21
C LEU A 299 22.81 -2.87 9.45
N ASP A 300 24.07 -2.49 9.24
CA ASP A 300 25.02 -2.22 10.33
C ASP A 300 24.53 -1.04 11.21
N GLY A 301 23.87 -0.06 10.61
CA GLY A 301 23.29 1.11 11.28
C GLY A 301 21.85 0.95 11.79
N PHE A 302 21.25 -0.24 11.69
CA PHE A 302 19.87 -0.46 12.15
C PHE A 302 19.75 -0.42 13.69
N THR A 303 18.87 0.43 14.20
CA THR A 303 18.74 0.72 15.65
C THR A 303 17.44 0.21 16.31
N GLY A 304 16.46 -0.29 15.54
CA GLY A 304 15.32 -1.01 16.10
C GLY A 304 13.96 -0.72 15.48
N SER A 305 13.76 0.46 14.88
CA SER A 305 12.51 0.74 14.15
C SER A 305 12.70 0.47 12.66
N MET A 306 12.07 -0.58 12.14
CA MET A 306 12.00 -0.87 10.70
C MET A 306 11.31 0.27 9.96
N SER A 307 10.21 0.83 10.51
CA SER A 307 9.55 1.96 9.86
C SER A 307 10.47 3.19 9.78
N GLY A 308 11.12 3.57 10.89
CA GLY A 308 12.09 4.67 10.91
C GLY A 308 13.29 4.40 10.00
N PHE A 309 13.72 3.15 9.89
CA PHE A 309 14.83 2.75 9.02
C PHE A 309 14.49 2.90 7.53
N ILE A 310 13.33 2.41 7.09
CA ILE A 310 12.86 2.56 5.71
C ILE A 310 12.61 4.04 5.39
N ASN A 311 12.02 4.81 6.31
CA ASN A 311 11.82 6.26 6.15
C ASN A 311 13.16 6.97 5.93
N THR A 312 14.16 6.66 6.75
CA THR A 312 15.52 7.20 6.63
C THR A 312 16.13 6.83 5.27
N PHE A 313 16.01 5.58 4.85
CA PHE A 313 16.48 5.12 3.54
C PHE A 313 15.81 5.87 2.38
N CYS A 314 14.48 5.99 2.39
CA CYS A 314 13.72 6.70 1.35
C CYS A 314 14.09 8.20 1.31
N LEU A 315 14.28 8.83 2.46
CA LEU A 315 14.74 10.22 2.55
C LEU A 315 16.14 10.40 1.97
N GLN A 316 17.07 9.47 2.25
CA GLN A 316 18.40 9.48 1.65
C GLN A 316 18.36 9.25 0.14
N ALA A 317 17.47 8.38 -0.33
CA ALA A 317 17.28 8.06 -1.74
C ALA A 317 16.82 9.26 -2.58
N GLN A 318 16.18 10.28 -2.00
CA GLN A 318 15.87 11.54 -2.69
C GLN A 318 17.10 12.28 -3.21
N LYS A 319 18.28 11.99 -2.64
CA LYS A 319 19.56 12.58 -3.06
C LYS A 319 20.34 11.69 -4.03
N TYR A 320 19.81 10.52 -4.40
CA TYR A 320 20.50 9.62 -5.32
C TYR A 320 20.47 10.19 -6.73
N THR A 321 21.55 9.97 -7.48
CA THR A 321 21.55 10.17 -8.93
C THR A 321 20.77 9.06 -9.62
N ASP A 322 20.32 9.29 -10.85
CA ASP A 322 19.66 8.25 -11.66
C ASP A 322 20.51 6.98 -11.80
N ALA A 323 21.84 7.14 -11.88
CA ALA A 323 22.77 6.01 -11.94
C ALA A 323 22.77 5.19 -10.63
N GLN A 324 22.76 5.87 -9.47
CA GLN A 324 22.68 5.19 -8.17
C GLN A 324 21.33 4.49 -7.97
N ALA A 325 20.24 5.12 -8.39
CA ALA A 325 18.91 4.52 -8.39
C ALA A 325 18.86 3.27 -9.28
N THR A 326 19.34 3.39 -10.52
CA THR A 326 19.37 2.29 -11.49
C THR A 326 20.23 1.13 -11.01
N GLN A 327 21.40 1.40 -10.42
CA GLN A 327 22.26 0.35 -9.87
C GLN A 327 21.55 -0.43 -8.74
N ALA A 328 20.80 0.26 -7.88
CA ALA A 328 20.06 -0.40 -6.81
C ALA A 328 18.96 -1.34 -7.33
N ILE A 329 18.26 -0.91 -8.40
CA ILE A 329 17.22 -1.70 -9.06
C ILE A 329 17.81 -2.87 -9.84
N GLN A 330 18.96 -2.68 -10.48
CA GLN A 330 19.69 -3.76 -11.15
C GLN A 330 20.06 -4.89 -10.19
N SER A 331 20.47 -4.58 -8.96
CA SER A 331 20.72 -5.63 -7.95
C SER A 331 19.47 -6.44 -7.64
N LEU A 332 18.30 -5.80 -7.53
CA LEU A 332 17.04 -6.52 -7.33
C LEU A 332 16.69 -7.41 -8.52
N LEU A 333 16.82 -6.90 -9.75
CA LEU A 333 16.55 -7.65 -10.97
C LEU A 333 17.46 -8.89 -11.07
N GLN A 334 18.78 -8.71 -10.89
CA GLN A 334 19.75 -9.80 -10.91
C GLN A 334 19.47 -10.86 -9.84
N PHE A 335 19.04 -10.45 -8.65
CA PHE A 335 18.65 -11.40 -7.63
C PHE A 335 17.37 -12.16 -8.01
N MET A 336 16.39 -11.50 -8.63
CA MET A 336 15.15 -12.13 -9.10
C MET A 336 15.41 -13.14 -10.23
N GLU A 337 16.37 -12.87 -11.12
CA GLU A 337 16.78 -13.76 -12.22
C GLU A 337 17.21 -15.15 -11.71
N LEU A 338 17.75 -15.25 -10.49
CA LEU A 338 18.10 -16.53 -9.86
C LEU A 338 16.90 -17.47 -9.66
N PHE A 339 15.67 -16.95 -9.74
CA PHE A 339 14.44 -17.68 -9.47
C PHE A 339 13.51 -17.80 -10.68
N GLU A 340 13.89 -17.32 -11.87
CA GLU A 340 13.02 -17.34 -13.07
C GLU A 340 12.62 -18.76 -13.50
N VAL A 341 13.51 -19.74 -13.32
CA VAL A 341 13.31 -21.13 -13.74
C VAL A 341 12.47 -21.93 -12.73
N GLN A 342 12.47 -21.52 -11.46
CA GLN A 342 11.69 -22.15 -10.38
C GLN A 342 11.05 -21.10 -9.46
N PRO A 343 10.09 -20.30 -9.95
CA PRO A 343 9.58 -19.16 -9.20
C PRO A 343 8.60 -19.56 -8.08
N GLY A 344 8.14 -20.81 -8.04
CA GLY A 344 7.08 -21.26 -7.15
C GLY A 344 7.57 -21.58 -5.73
N GLY A 345 7.07 -20.85 -4.73
CA GLY A 345 7.08 -21.32 -3.34
C GLY A 345 8.35 -21.04 -2.52
N VAL A 346 9.45 -20.60 -3.17
CA VAL A 346 10.76 -20.38 -2.53
C VAL A 346 10.63 -19.49 -1.30
N PHE A 347 10.00 -18.33 -1.48
CA PHE A 347 9.77 -17.36 -0.41
C PHE A 347 8.37 -17.44 0.21
N MET A 348 7.61 -18.51 -0.03
CA MET A 348 6.24 -18.65 0.49
C MET A 348 6.24 -19.30 1.88
N ARG A 349 5.34 -18.89 2.76
CA ARG A 349 5.13 -19.51 4.08
C ARG A 349 4.48 -20.88 3.91
N GLY A 350 4.86 -21.84 4.75
CA GLY A 350 4.38 -23.22 4.68
C GLY A 350 2.86 -23.36 4.91
N LEU A 351 2.28 -22.59 5.83
CA LEU A 351 0.83 -22.47 5.96
C LEU A 351 0.31 -21.22 5.23
N GLY A 352 -0.73 -21.40 4.42
CA GLY A 352 -1.49 -20.31 3.81
C GLY A 352 -0.89 -19.72 2.51
N ASN A 353 0.23 -20.26 2.01
CA ASN A 353 0.87 -19.84 0.76
C ASN A 353 0.98 -18.30 0.64
N LYS A 354 1.39 -17.64 1.73
CA LYS A 354 1.63 -16.19 1.78
C LYS A 354 3.11 -15.90 1.59
N PHE A 355 3.46 -14.80 0.95
CA PHE A 355 4.85 -14.40 0.79
C PHE A 355 5.54 -14.06 2.12
N SER A 356 6.80 -14.49 2.27
CA SER A 356 7.68 -14.19 3.39
C SER A 356 8.65 -13.07 3.03
N GLY A 357 8.25 -11.83 3.28
CA GLY A 357 9.12 -10.66 3.09
C GLY A 357 10.42 -10.74 3.88
N VAL A 358 10.37 -11.27 5.12
CA VAL A 358 11.54 -11.44 6.00
C VAL A 358 12.56 -12.43 5.46
N LEU A 359 12.12 -13.49 4.77
CA LEU A 359 13.02 -14.45 4.15
C LEU A 359 13.65 -13.84 2.89
N PHE A 360 12.82 -13.23 2.04
CA PHE A 360 13.26 -12.55 0.82
C PHE A 360 14.30 -11.46 1.12
N GLU A 361 14.00 -10.53 2.03
CA GLU A 361 14.89 -9.42 2.33
C GLU A 361 16.20 -9.87 2.98
N SER A 362 16.18 -10.96 3.76
CA SER A 362 17.38 -11.49 4.42
C SER A 362 18.34 -12.05 3.38
N PHE A 363 17.83 -12.87 2.45
CA PHE A 363 18.63 -13.44 1.37
C PHE A 363 19.07 -12.38 0.35
N PHE A 364 18.20 -11.42 0.01
CA PHE A 364 18.59 -10.32 -0.87
C PHE A 364 19.71 -9.48 -0.23
N ALA A 365 19.55 -9.07 1.03
CA ALA A 365 20.56 -8.29 1.73
C ALA A 365 21.88 -9.05 1.85
N ALA A 366 21.83 -10.33 2.23
CA ALA A 366 23.01 -11.18 2.30
C ALA A 366 23.71 -11.33 0.95
N TRP A 367 22.96 -11.55 -0.13
CA TRP A 367 23.51 -11.71 -1.48
C TRP A 367 24.22 -10.44 -1.97
N VAL A 368 23.61 -9.27 -1.76
CA VAL A 368 24.24 -7.99 -2.10
C VAL A 368 25.51 -7.76 -1.27
N ARG A 369 25.47 -8.05 0.04
CA ARG A 369 26.62 -7.90 0.95
C ARG A 369 27.76 -8.87 0.65
N ALA A 370 27.46 -10.05 0.11
CA ALA A 370 28.44 -11.00 -0.41
C ALA A 370 29.06 -10.59 -1.77
N GLY A 371 28.72 -9.40 -2.30
CA GLY A 371 29.23 -8.93 -3.58
C GLY A 371 28.45 -9.41 -4.80
N SER A 372 27.19 -9.84 -4.60
CA SER A 372 26.30 -10.30 -5.67
C SER A 372 26.90 -11.46 -6.51
N PRO A 373 27.34 -12.57 -5.86
CA PRO A 373 27.98 -13.67 -6.56
C PRO A 373 27.04 -14.32 -7.57
N ALA A 374 27.61 -14.86 -8.65
CA ALA A 374 26.87 -15.71 -9.58
C ALA A 374 26.59 -17.07 -8.91
N LEU A 375 25.30 -17.39 -8.72
CA LEU A 375 24.87 -18.62 -8.04
C LEU A 375 24.06 -19.49 -8.98
N SER A 376 24.14 -20.82 -8.79
CA SER A 376 23.21 -21.75 -9.43
C SER A 376 21.82 -21.62 -8.81
N ALA A 377 20.79 -21.47 -9.66
CA ALA A 377 19.39 -21.36 -9.25
C ALA A 377 18.96 -22.51 -8.32
N ASP A 378 19.26 -23.76 -8.71
CA ASP A 378 18.92 -24.93 -7.89
C ASP A 378 19.66 -24.94 -6.54
N ALA A 379 20.89 -24.44 -6.52
CA ALA A 379 21.70 -24.43 -5.31
C ALA A 379 21.19 -23.39 -4.30
N ILE A 380 20.89 -22.17 -4.74
CA ILE A 380 20.32 -21.14 -3.87
C ILE A 380 18.91 -21.50 -3.39
N VAL A 381 18.08 -22.11 -4.24
CA VAL A 381 16.75 -22.59 -3.84
C VAL A 381 16.84 -23.65 -2.74
N ARG A 382 17.77 -24.60 -2.83
CA ARG A 382 18.01 -25.59 -1.78
C ARG A 382 18.46 -24.95 -0.47
N GLU A 383 19.41 -24.02 -0.52
CA GLU A 383 19.88 -23.33 0.70
C GLU A 383 18.77 -22.49 1.35
N ILE A 384 17.93 -21.83 0.55
CA ILE A 384 16.75 -21.10 1.07
C ILE A 384 15.79 -22.08 1.77
N ALA A 385 15.53 -23.25 1.18
CA ALA A 385 14.69 -24.26 1.79
C ALA A 385 15.26 -24.77 3.13
N VAL A 386 16.58 -25.00 3.21
CA VAL A 386 17.27 -25.40 4.44
C VAL A 386 17.13 -24.32 5.52
N VAL A 387 17.40 -23.05 5.19
CA VAL A 387 17.29 -21.94 6.15
C VAL A 387 15.84 -21.76 6.61
N LYS A 388 14.88 -21.82 5.70
CA LYS A 388 13.44 -21.70 5.98
C LYS A 388 12.95 -22.77 6.97
N SER A 389 13.50 -23.98 6.91
CA SER A 389 13.15 -25.08 7.82
C SER A 389 14.04 -25.16 9.07
N SER A 390 14.97 -24.21 9.27
CA SER A 390 15.89 -24.23 10.40
C SER A 390 15.31 -23.56 11.64
N ASP A 391 15.51 -24.18 12.82
CA ASP A 391 15.18 -23.58 14.12
C ASP A 391 15.92 -22.25 14.31
N ALA A 392 17.18 -22.17 13.85
CA ALA A 392 18.00 -20.97 13.96
C ALA A 392 17.35 -19.75 13.29
N PHE A 393 16.71 -19.93 12.13
CA PHE A 393 15.99 -18.84 11.45
C PHE A 393 14.62 -18.60 12.09
N ALA A 394 13.91 -19.66 12.48
CA ALA A 394 12.62 -19.56 13.15
C ALA A 394 12.71 -18.77 14.47
N ASP A 395 13.75 -19.01 15.27
CA ASP A 395 14.03 -18.28 16.51
C ASP A 395 14.13 -16.77 16.30
N THR A 396 14.61 -16.31 15.13
CA THR A 396 14.74 -14.88 14.85
C THR A 396 13.39 -14.19 14.70
N LEU A 397 12.31 -14.95 14.48
CA LEU A 397 10.96 -14.42 14.25
C LEU A 397 10.03 -14.57 15.46
N GLN A 398 10.54 -15.09 16.58
CA GLN A 398 9.81 -15.18 17.84
C GLN A 398 9.80 -13.83 18.59
N GLU A 399 9.67 -13.84 19.91
CA GLU A 399 9.56 -12.63 20.72
C GLU A 399 10.70 -11.63 20.45
N GLY A 400 10.34 -10.38 20.15
CA GLY A 400 11.29 -9.35 19.75
C GLY A 400 11.84 -9.56 18.32
N SER A 401 11.03 -10.12 17.41
CA SER A 401 11.41 -10.33 16.01
C SER A 401 11.90 -9.07 15.29
N THR A 402 11.48 -7.88 15.75
CA THR A 402 11.88 -6.57 15.23
C THR A 402 13.17 -6.03 15.87
N LYS A 403 13.71 -6.68 16.90
CA LYS A 403 14.94 -6.23 17.59
C LYS A 403 16.13 -6.25 16.62
N PRO A 404 17.07 -5.28 16.74
CA PRO A 404 18.28 -5.27 15.92
C PRO A 404 19.09 -6.56 15.96
N THR A 405 19.13 -7.23 17.11
CA THR A 405 19.81 -8.51 17.28
C THR A 405 19.22 -9.61 16.37
N ASN A 406 17.90 -9.71 16.30
CA ASN A 406 17.21 -10.72 15.51
C ASN A 406 17.23 -10.41 14.00
N ILE A 407 17.18 -9.13 13.62
CA ILE A 407 17.31 -8.71 12.22
C ILE A 407 18.76 -8.90 11.71
N ARG A 408 19.78 -8.62 12.53
CA ARG A 408 21.17 -8.95 12.14
C ARG A 408 21.39 -10.46 12.07
N ARG A 409 20.87 -11.22 13.04
CA ARG A 409 20.99 -12.69 13.07
C ARG A 409 20.40 -13.36 11.84
N ARG A 410 19.21 -12.97 11.37
CA ARG A 410 18.60 -13.57 10.17
C ARG A 410 19.38 -13.30 8.88
N VAL A 411 19.94 -12.09 8.74
CA VAL A 411 20.77 -11.76 7.57
C VAL A 411 22.08 -12.55 7.65
N ALA A 412 22.69 -12.65 8.83
CA ALA A 412 23.89 -13.47 9.04
C ALA A 412 23.68 -14.96 8.68
N ILE A 413 22.53 -15.54 9.06
CA ILE A 413 22.17 -16.92 8.66
C ILE A 413 22.09 -17.05 7.13
N ALA A 414 21.53 -16.05 6.45
CA ALA A 414 21.47 -16.03 4.99
C ALA A 414 22.86 -15.80 4.36
N GLU A 415 23.73 -14.98 4.96
CA GLU A 415 25.12 -14.77 4.53
C GLU A 415 25.93 -16.08 4.62
N GLU A 416 25.78 -16.84 5.71
CA GLU A 416 26.40 -18.16 5.87
C GLU A 416 25.91 -19.15 4.80
N ALA A 417 24.61 -19.12 4.46
CA ALA A 417 24.04 -19.96 3.42
C ALA A 417 24.59 -19.63 2.03
N ILE A 418 24.70 -18.35 1.70
CA ILE A 418 25.30 -17.89 0.44
C ILE A 418 26.80 -18.21 0.39
N GLY A 419 27.52 -18.07 1.50
CA GLY A 419 28.93 -18.40 1.61
C GLY A 419 29.26 -19.87 1.35
N ARG A 420 28.30 -20.78 1.52
CA ARG A 420 28.44 -22.21 1.13
C ARG A 420 28.35 -22.45 -0.37
N LEU A 421 27.83 -21.48 -1.12
CA LEU A 421 27.59 -21.58 -2.57
C LEU A 421 28.64 -20.85 -3.42
N SER A 422 29.37 -19.91 -2.81
CA SER A 422 30.33 -19.00 -3.45
C SER A 422 31.75 -19.54 -3.53
#